data_AF-A0A6A4K7B5-F1
#
_entry.id   AF-A0A6A4K7B5-F1
#
_cell.length_a   1.000
_cell.length_b   1.000
_cell.length_c   1.000
_cell.angle_alpha   90.00
_cell.angle_beta   90.00
_cell.angle_gamma   90.00
#
_symmetry.space_group_name_H-M   'P 1'
#
loop_
_entity.id
_entity.type
_entity.pdbx_description
1 polymer ?
#
loop_
_entity_poly.entity_id
_entity_poly.type
_entity_poly.pdbx_seq_one_letter_code
_entity_poly.pdbx_strand_id
1 'polypeptide(L)' 'MVESDRGNLSIVGSFKKSVPDPDFKLWLTSSISISDRNMGYCMTGSLDRGSKSAHSYQTTHFAVIRQQQHQPNRY' A
#
# COMPACT_ATOMS: atom_id res chain seq x y z
N MET A 1 1.25 1.83 13.00
CA MET A 1 2.35 2.81 12.85
C MET A 1 2.43 3.15 11.37
N VAL A 2 2.60 4.43 11.03
CA VAL A 2 2.79 4.89 9.66
C VAL A 2 4.18 5.52 9.60
N GLU A 3 5.06 4.97 8.78
CA GLU A 3 6.40 5.50 8.55
C GLU A 3 6.48 6.00 7.11
N SER A 4 6.93 7.24 6.94
CA SER A 4 7.12 7.86 5.63
C SER A 4 8.56 8.35 5.52
N ASP A 5 9.33 7.76 4.61
CA ASP A 5 10.71 8.18 4.30
C ASP A 5 10.90 8.25 2.78
N ARG A 6 11.36 9.40 2.27
CA ARG A 6 11.79 9.61 0.87
C ARG A 6 10.85 9.02 -0.20
N GLY A 7 9.53 9.14 -0.02
CA GLY A 7 8.53 8.63 -0.98
C GLY A 7 8.13 7.17 -0.79
N ASN A 8 8.64 6.50 0.24
CA ASN A 8 8.15 5.21 0.71
C ASN A 8 7.17 5.40 1.86
N LEU A 9 6.15 4.56 1.91
CA LEU A 9 5.10 4.54 2.93
C LEU A 9 4.92 3.11 3.43
N SER A 10 5.07 2.93 4.75
CA SER A 10 4.83 1.65 5.42
C SER A 10 3.70 1.80 6.43
N ILE A 11 2.69 0.93 6.32
CA ILE A 11 1.53 0.89 7.22
C ILE A 11 1.42 -0.52 7.80
N VAL A 12 1.54 -0.61 9.12
CA VAL A 12 1.34 -1.87 9.86
C VAL A 12 0.10 -1.76 10.72
N GLY A 13 -0.79 -2.74 10.59
CA GLY A 13 -2.07 -2.75 11.29
C GLY A 13 -2.63 -4.16 11.48
N SER A 14 -3.87 -4.21 11.95
CA SER A 14 -4.63 -5.44 12.11
C SER A 14 -6.09 -5.19 11.71
N PHE A 15 -6.73 -6.15 11.04
CA PHE A 15 -8.14 -6.07 10.70
C PHE A 15 -9.00 -6.32 11.95
N LYS A 16 -10.11 -5.57 12.09
CA LYS A 16 -10.97 -5.60 13.28
C LYS A 16 -11.77 -6.91 13.48
N LYS A 17 -11.93 -7.73 12.44
CA LYS A 17 -12.70 -8.98 12.51
C LYS A 17 -11.78 -10.15 12.83
N SER A 18 -12.33 -11.20 13.45
CA SER A 18 -11.65 -12.49 13.65
C SER A 18 -11.50 -13.20 12.31
N VAL A 19 -10.59 -12.69 11.49
CA VAL A 19 -10.11 -13.35 10.28
C VAL A 19 -8.84 -14.11 10.64
N PRO A 20 -8.59 -15.28 10.04
CA PRO A 20 -7.27 -15.88 10.05
C PRO A 20 -6.26 -14.83 9.58
N ASP A 21 -5.13 -14.72 10.29
CA ASP A 21 -4.07 -13.77 9.97
C ASP A 21 -4.58 -12.32 9.88
N PRO A 22 -4.99 -11.73 11.03
CA PRO A 22 -5.58 -10.41 11.07
C PRO A 22 -4.53 -9.32 10.84
N ASP A 23 -3.24 -9.62 10.98
CA ASP A 23 -2.19 -8.62 10.83
C ASP A 23 -1.82 -8.39 9.38
N PHE A 24 -1.44 -7.14 9.08
CA PHE A 24 -0.97 -6.78 7.76
C PHE A 24 0.17 -5.77 7.82
N LYS A 25 0.98 -5.81 6.75
CA LYS A 25 1.98 -4.81 6.40
C LYS A 25 1.72 -4.37 4.97
N LEU A 26 1.42 -3.09 4.79
CA LEU A 26 1.30 -2.47 3.48
C LEU A 26 2.54 -1.63 3.24
N TRP A 27 3.26 -1.94 2.17
CA TRP A 27 4.42 -1.17 1.74
C TRP A 27 4.12 -0.54 0.38
N LEU A 28 4.45 0.74 0.24
CA LEU A 28 4.23 1.53 -0.96
C LEU A 28 5.45 2.39 -1.23
N THR A 29 5.75 2.63 -2.51
CA THR A 29 6.82 3.53 -2.95
C THR A 29 6.35 4.40 -4.11
N SER A 30 6.81 5.65 -4.13
CA SER A 30 6.67 6.56 -5.27
C SER A 30 7.78 6.39 -6.32
N SER A 31 8.79 5.57 -6.03
CA SER A 31 9.83 5.16 -6.99
C SER A 31 9.29 4.07 -7.91
N ILE A 32 8.38 4.47 -8.79
CA ILE A 32 7.64 3.58 -9.68
C ILE A 32 8.16 3.65 -11.12
N SER A 33 7.86 2.62 -11.91
CA SER A 33 8.29 2.56 -13.30
C SER A 33 7.58 3.60 -14.18
N ILE A 34 8.13 3.88 -15.36
CA ILE A 34 7.48 4.74 -16.36
C ILE A 34 6.14 4.13 -16.79
N SER A 35 6.06 2.80 -16.91
CA SER A 35 4.82 2.10 -17.25
C SER A 35 3.74 2.33 -16.20
N ASP A 36 4.07 2.24 -14.91
CA ASP A 36 3.12 2.49 -13.82
C ASP A 36 2.64 3.95 -13.80
N ARG A 37 3.53 4.91 -14.09
CA ARG A 37 3.15 6.31 -14.27
C ARG A 37 2.20 6.51 -15.45
N ASN A 38 2.47 5.86 -16.59
CA ASN A 38 1.62 5.92 -17.78
C ASN A 38 0.23 5.33 -17.52
N MET A 39 0.13 4.37 -16.60
CA MET A 39 -1.15 3.82 -16.13
C MET A 39 -1.87 4.73 -15.11
N GLY A 40 -1.28 5.87 -14.76
CA GLY A 40 -1.86 6.85 -13.84
C GLY A 40 -1.64 6.53 -12.36
N TYR A 41 -0.67 5.70 -12.01
CA TYR A 41 -0.30 5.45 -10.63
C TYR A 41 0.74 6.46 -10.14
N CYS A 42 0.65 6.84 -8.86
CA CYS A 42 1.65 7.66 -8.18
C CYS A 42 2.45 6.87 -7.15
N MET A 43 1.92 5.73 -6.67
CA MET A 43 2.65 4.79 -5.83
C MET A 43 2.26 3.34 -6.16
N THR A 44 3.21 2.42 -5.99
CA THR A 44 3.00 0.98 -6.12
C THR A 44 3.65 0.24 -4.95
N GLY A 45 3.23 -0.98 -4.68
CA GLY A 45 3.86 -1.83 -3.68
C GLY A 45 3.06 -3.09 -3.40
N SER A 46 3.13 -3.59 -2.17
CA SER A 46 2.59 -4.89 -1.79
C SER A 46 1.85 -4.85 -0.47
N LEU A 47 0.86 -5.76 -0.35
CA LEU A 47 0.17 -6.03 0.89
C LEU A 47 0.53 -7.45 1.37
N ASP A 48 1.22 -7.49 2.49
CA ASP A 48 1.51 -8.72 3.20
C ASP A 48 0.50 -8.93 4.32
N ARG A 49 -0.06 -10.14 4.41
CA ARG A 49 -0.98 -10.56 5.47
C ARG A 49 -0.38 -11.69 6.26
N GLY A 50 -0.74 -11.77 7.53
CA GLY A 50 -0.10 -12.73 8.42
C GLY A 50 -0.47 -12.57 9.88
N SER A 51 0.42 -13.09 10.71
CA SER A 51 0.33 -13.03 12.15
C SER A 51 1.60 -12.39 12.72
N LYS A 52 1.44 -11.32 13.52
CA LYS A 52 2.54 -10.70 14.26
C LYS A 52 3.16 -11.66 15.26
N SER A 53 2.34 -12.43 15.97
CA SER A 53 2.81 -13.33 17.03
C SER A 53 3.62 -14.50 16.47
N ALA A 54 3.24 -15.02 15.31
CA ALA A 54 3.98 -16.09 14.63
C ALA A 54 5.10 -15.56 13.72
N HIS A 55 5.29 -14.24 13.62
CA HIS A 55 6.20 -13.57 12.69
C HIS A 55 6.06 -14.05 11.23
N SER A 56 4.88 -14.57 10.85
CA SER A 56 4.62 -15.12 9.53
C SER A 56 3.83 -14.10 8.73
N TYR A 57 4.44 -13.59 7.66
CA TYR A 57 3.78 -12.71 6.70
C TYR A 57 3.95 -13.28 5.31
N GLN A 58 2.89 -13.22 4.50
CA GLN A 58 2.92 -13.61 3.11
C GLN A 58 2.33 -12.49 2.26
N THR A 59 3.00 -12.16 1.15
CA THR A 59 2.46 -11.24 0.16
C THR A 59 1.22 -11.83 -0.47
N THR A 60 0.12 -11.08 -0.42
CA THR A 60 -1.18 -11.55 -0.93
C THR A 60 -1.69 -10.73 -2.10
N HIS A 61 -1.35 -9.44 -2.16
CA HIS A 61 -1.86 -8.52 -3.18
C HIS A 61 -0.79 -7.52 -3.60
N PHE A 62 -0.89 -7.08 -4.86
CA PHE A 62 -0.26 -5.85 -5.33
C PHE A 62 -1.12 -4.65 -4.92
N ALA A 63 -0.48 -3.60 -4.44
CA ALA A 63 -1.13 -2.38 -4.01
C ALA A 63 -0.70 -1.23 -4.92
N VAL A 64 -1.66 -0.41 -5.35
CA VAL A 64 -1.41 0.76 -6.21
C VAL A 64 -2.24 1.94 -5.73
N ILE A 65 -1.66 3.14 -5.80
CA ILE A 65 -2.37 4.39 -5.56
C ILE A 65 -2.40 5.16 -6.88
N ARG A 66 -3.60 5.57 -7.30
CA ARG A 66 -3.78 6.40 -8.48
C ARG A 66 -3.44 7.86 -8.18
N GLN A 67 -2.84 8.52 -9.16
CA GLN A 67 -2.70 9.97 -9.15
C GLN A 67 -4.10 10.58 -9.23
N GLN A 68 -4.48 11.39 -8.25
CA GLN A 68 -5.71 12.18 -8.35
C GLN A 68 -5.51 13.22 -9.45
N GLN A 69 -6.23 13.06 -10.56
CA GLN A 69 -6.39 14.15 -11.51
C GLN A 69 -7.25 15.20 -10.82
N HIS A 70 -6.64 16.31 -10.41
CA HIS A 70 -7.41 17.51 -10.07
C HIS A 70 -8.17 17.90 -11.34
N GLN A 71 -9.45 17.54 -11.45
CA GLN A 71 -10.34 18.24 -12.35
C GLN A 71 -10.62 19.58 -11.66
N PRO A 72 -10.08 20.71 -12.14
CA PRO A 72 -10.56 22.00 -11.65
C PRO A 72 -12.06 22.03 -11.96
N ASN A 73 -12.87 22.26 -10.93
CA ASN A 73 -14.31 22.48 -11.07
C ASN A 73 -14.50 23.56 -12.16
N ARG A 74 -14.99 23.15 -13.34
CA ARG A 74 -15.36 24.08 -14.41
C ARG A 74 -16.65 24.77 -13.97
N TYR A 75 -16.52 25.92 -13.32
CA TYR A 75 -17.55 26.95 -13.26
C TYR A 75 -17.18 28.05 -14.25
#